data_AF-A0A543A8P0-F1
#
_entry.id   AF-A0A543A8P0-F1
#
_cell.length_a   1.000
_cell.length_b   1.000
_cell.length_c   1.000
_cell.angle_alpha   90.00
_cell.angle_beta   90.00
_cell.angle_gamma   90.00
#
_symmetry.space_group_name_H-M   'P 1'
#
loop_
_entity.id
_entity.type
_entity.pdbx_description
1 polymer ?
#
loop_
_entity_poly.entity_id
_entity_poly.type
_entity_poly.pdbx_seq_one_letter_code
_entity_poly.pdbx_strand_id
1 'polypeptide(L)'
;MSDLGHFELERTLDSIAIGVRHRKDLGDLATLKESIESLGLLQPITVTPDGTLLCGRRRLEAVKEIGWRTVRVWVRSGISDELKGLMALQDENLLHKPFSPTEAETLYRELKKVLAEDAARRQEATRFGADPTAGVGAEDGADESSAPSGAGYTRNQAATLVTGANSHQRLERIGRIKDIADDPTRPAHVRQVASEALDQIDHGAPVSSTYERVMDLARQADADPSLPDLDALAEEALKRISAPRTRRTNPSGTPRKSEWSTRSFVLMWTDLDGWWTHYDAAEIGADLNDGDWELLERIYGELDAFVEAARRARESKVPAGTAAS
;
A
#
# COMPACT_ATOMS: atom_id res chain seq x y z
N MET A 1 17.01 37.87 -3.44
CA MET A 1 17.13 37.24 -2.11
C MET A 1 16.19 37.98 -1.18
N SER A 2 14.94 37.55 -1.08
CA SER A 2 13.93 38.23 -0.28
C SER A 2 13.85 37.54 1.08
N ASP A 3 14.17 38.26 2.14
CA ASP A 3 13.96 37.86 3.52
C ASP A 3 12.52 37.34 3.68
N LEU A 4 12.37 36.02 3.81
CA LEU A 4 11.09 35.40 4.17
C LEU A 4 10.85 35.73 5.65
N GLY A 5 10.34 36.93 5.88
CA GLY A 5 10.04 37.49 7.19
C GLY A 5 9.28 36.49 8.07
N HIS A 6 9.90 36.14 9.18
CA HIS A 6 9.23 35.47 10.29
C HIS A 6 9.32 36.42 11.48
N PHE A 7 8.22 36.56 12.20
CA PHE A 7 8.22 37.23 13.49
C PHE A 7 7.67 36.27 14.54
N GLU A 8 8.34 36.25 15.69
CA GLU A 8 7.93 35.45 16.83
C GLU A 8 6.76 36.17 17.52
N LEU A 9 5.68 35.44 17.73
CA LEU A 9 4.49 35.94 18.41
C LEU A 9 4.01 34.92 19.44
N GLU A 10 3.48 35.37 20.55
CA GLU A 10 2.68 34.51 21.42
C GLU A 10 1.24 34.44 20.88
N ARG A 11 0.73 33.23 20.72
CA ARG A 11 -0.66 32.97 20.31
C ARG A 11 -1.36 32.10 21.33
N THR A 12 -2.65 32.33 21.51
CA THR A 12 -3.54 31.45 22.26
C THR A 12 -3.72 30.15 21.50
N LEU A 13 -3.71 29.02 22.21
CA LEU A 13 -3.87 27.69 21.57
C LEU A 13 -5.18 27.56 20.79
N ASP A 14 -6.25 28.21 21.26
CA ASP A 14 -7.58 28.21 20.62
C ASP A 14 -7.60 28.94 19.27
N SER A 15 -6.64 29.82 19.03
CA SER A 15 -6.51 30.55 17.76
C SER A 15 -5.79 29.75 16.67
N ILE A 16 -5.25 28.57 17.01
CA ILE A 16 -4.48 27.75 16.09
C ILE A 16 -5.37 26.64 15.52
N ALA A 17 -5.73 26.78 14.25
CA ALA A 17 -6.52 25.79 13.52
C ALA A 17 -5.62 24.71 12.90
N ILE A 18 -5.99 23.44 13.11
CA ILE A 18 -5.32 22.31 12.46
C ILE A 18 -5.99 22.10 11.10
N GLY A 19 -5.23 22.28 10.01
CA GLY A 19 -5.70 22.00 8.65
C GLY A 19 -5.88 20.50 8.35
N VAL A 20 -6.11 20.15 7.08
CA VAL A 20 -6.16 18.76 6.62
C VAL A 20 -4.78 18.11 6.81
N ARG A 21 -4.73 16.93 7.43
CA ARG A 21 -3.51 16.21 7.77
C ARG A 21 -3.65 14.72 7.47
N HIS A 22 -2.58 14.10 6.97
CA HIS A 22 -2.58 12.70 6.57
C HIS A 22 -2.36 11.75 7.76
N ARG A 23 -1.50 12.12 8.71
CA ARG A 23 -1.31 11.34 9.94
C ARG A 23 -2.38 11.69 10.98
N LYS A 24 -3.24 10.73 11.31
CA LYS A 24 -4.23 10.83 12.40
C LYS A 24 -3.68 10.36 13.74
N ASP A 25 -2.81 9.36 13.71
CA ASP A 25 -2.16 8.85 14.92
C ASP A 25 -0.98 9.76 15.30
N LEU A 26 -1.11 10.44 16.43
CA LEU A 26 -0.04 11.29 16.93
C LEU A 26 1.09 10.49 17.53
N GLY A 27 0.96 9.18 17.78
CA GLY A 27 1.96 8.34 18.45
C GLY A 27 2.15 8.70 19.92
N ASP A 28 3.18 8.13 20.55
CA ASP A 28 3.45 8.40 21.98
C ASP A 28 3.93 9.85 22.19
N LEU A 29 3.18 10.58 23.02
CA LEU A 29 3.46 11.97 23.42
C LEU A 29 4.04 12.05 24.84
N ALA A 30 4.08 10.96 25.62
CA ALA A 30 4.50 10.98 27.02
C ALA A 30 5.92 11.54 27.18
N THR A 31 6.89 11.00 26.45
CA THR A 31 8.30 11.46 26.49
C THR A 31 8.45 12.91 26.02
N LEU A 32 7.63 13.34 25.04
CA LEU A 32 7.65 14.71 24.55
C LEU A 32 7.10 15.68 25.61
N LYS A 33 6.07 15.28 26.35
CA LYS A 33 5.51 16.08 27.44
C LYS A 33 6.51 16.28 28.57
N GLU A 34 7.16 15.22 29.03
CA GLU A 34 8.21 15.29 30.06
C GLU A 34 9.37 16.21 29.63
N SER A 35 9.78 16.16 28.36
CA SER A 35 10.79 17.06 27.81
C SER A 35 10.34 18.52 27.77
N ILE A 36 9.07 18.78 27.45
CA ILE A 36 8.51 20.14 27.41
C ILE A 36 8.35 20.71 28.82
N GLU A 37 7.97 19.90 29.81
CA GLU A 37 7.87 20.35 31.21
C GLU A 37 9.24 20.67 31.82
N SER A 38 10.27 19.90 31.46
CA SER A 38 11.63 20.07 32.01
C SER A 38 12.45 21.17 31.32
N LEU A 39 12.37 21.28 29.98
CA LEU A 39 13.23 22.17 29.18
C LEU A 39 12.45 23.30 28.47
N GLY A 40 11.12 23.27 28.52
CA GLY A 40 10.27 24.16 27.73
C GLY A 40 10.21 23.77 26.26
N LEU A 41 9.48 24.58 25.47
CA LEU A 41 9.36 24.36 24.03
C LEU A 41 10.60 24.88 23.30
N LEU A 42 11.56 23.97 23.02
CA LEU A 42 12.82 24.29 22.33
C LEU A 42 12.62 24.63 20.85
N GLN A 43 11.71 23.92 20.18
CA GLN A 43 11.39 24.15 18.78
C GLN A 43 10.03 24.85 18.66
N PRO A 44 9.99 26.13 18.24
CA PRO A 44 8.75 26.88 18.10
C PRO A 44 7.82 26.26 17.04
N ILE A 45 6.51 26.46 17.22
CA ILE A 45 5.47 25.99 16.31
C ILE A 45 5.34 26.99 15.16
N THR A 46 5.18 26.52 13.93
CA THR A 46 5.06 27.41 12.76
C THR A 46 3.61 27.50 12.31
N VAL A 47 3.11 28.72 12.15
CA VAL A 47 1.72 29.00 11.73
C VAL A 47 1.67 30.03 10.60
N THR A 48 0.59 30.01 9.84
CA THR A 48 0.23 31.07 8.90
C THR A 48 -0.32 32.31 9.65
N PRO A 49 -0.38 33.49 9.00
CA PRO A 49 -0.96 34.69 9.60
C PRO A 49 -2.43 34.49 10.01
N ASP A 50 -3.16 33.64 9.28
CA ASP A 50 -4.56 33.28 9.53
C ASP A 50 -4.75 32.29 10.70
N GLY A 51 -3.67 31.86 11.35
CA GLY A 51 -3.72 30.91 12.48
C GLY A 51 -3.77 29.44 12.07
N THR A 52 -3.62 29.12 10.78
CA THR A 52 -3.53 27.70 10.35
C THR A 52 -2.15 27.15 10.68
N LEU A 53 -2.11 26.01 11.37
CA LEU A 53 -0.91 25.28 11.74
C LEU A 53 -0.19 24.75 10.48
N LEU A 54 1.10 25.09 10.36
CA LEU A 54 1.99 24.57 9.32
C LEU A 54 2.82 23.40 9.84
N CYS A 55 3.51 23.57 10.96
CA CYS A 55 4.43 22.58 11.51
C CYS A 55 4.28 22.54 13.04
N GLY A 56 4.45 21.36 13.64
CA GLY A 56 4.51 21.17 15.08
C GLY A 56 3.23 20.66 15.72
N ARG A 57 2.41 19.86 15.03
CA ARG A 57 1.13 19.34 15.57
C ARG A 57 1.30 18.57 16.88
N ARG A 58 2.30 17.71 16.99
CA ARG A 58 2.56 16.97 18.24
C ARG A 58 2.97 17.86 19.39
N ARG A 59 3.77 18.90 19.10
CA ARG A 59 4.15 19.91 20.09
C ARG A 59 2.92 20.71 20.51
N LEU A 60 2.05 21.08 19.57
CA LEU A 60 0.78 21.75 19.86
C LEU A 60 -0.11 20.87 20.75
N GLU A 61 -0.25 19.58 20.43
CA GLU A 61 -1.09 18.68 21.22
C GLU A 61 -0.50 18.37 22.59
N ALA A 62 0.82 18.16 22.68
CA ALA A 62 1.50 17.97 23.96
C ALA A 62 1.33 19.21 24.86
N VAL A 63 1.48 20.41 24.31
CA VAL A 63 1.30 21.68 25.03
C VAL A 63 -0.16 21.90 25.44
N LYS A 64 -1.14 21.44 24.64
CA LYS A 64 -2.56 21.40 25.00
C LYS A 64 -2.83 20.45 26.16
N GLU A 65 -2.27 19.24 26.12
CA GLU A 65 -2.43 18.24 27.18
C GLU A 65 -1.77 18.67 28.50
N ILE A 66 -0.62 19.38 28.45
CA ILE A 66 0.03 19.97 29.62
C ILE A 66 -0.79 21.14 30.20
N GLY A 67 -1.69 21.73 29.40
CA GLY A 67 -2.61 22.79 29.84
C GLY A 67 -2.07 24.21 29.71
N TRP A 68 -1.12 24.46 28.82
CA TRP A 68 -0.69 25.83 28.53
C TRP A 68 -1.84 26.61 27.88
N ARG A 69 -1.87 27.94 28.05
CA ARG A 69 -2.88 28.81 27.41
C ARG A 69 -2.35 29.52 26.17
N THR A 70 -1.07 29.86 26.20
CA THR A 70 -0.36 30.54 25.13
C THR A 70 0.90 29.75 24.75
N VAL A 71 1.30 29.85 23.49
CA VAL A 71 2.52 29.24 22.99
C VAL A 71 3.24 30.21 22.04
N ARG A 72 4.57 30.18 22.07
CA ARG A 72 5.41 30.93 21.14
C ARG A 72 5.34 30.26 19.77
N VAL A 73 4.94 31.04 18.77
CA VAL A 73 4.83 30.59 17.39
C VAL A 73 5.64 31.48 16.46
N TRP A 74 6.14 30.88 15.38
CA TRP A 74 6.66 31.59 14.24
C TRP A 74 5.55 31.81 13.23
N VAL A 75 5.21 33.08 13.00
CA VAL A 75 4.26 33.45 11.95
C VAL A 75 5.05 33.71 10.68
N ARG A 76 4.74 32.97 9.62
CA ARG A 76 5.36 33.16 8.30
C ARG A 76 4.34 33.72 7.31
N SER A 77 4.58 34.93 6.82
CA SER A 77 3.78 35.58 5.77
C SER A 77 4.27 35.23 4.37
N GLY A 78 3.37 35.21 3.39
CA GLY A 78 3.73 35.10 1.97
C GLY A 78 4.19 33.72 1.50
N ILE A 79 3.89 32.66 2.26
CA ILE A 79 4.17 31.28 1.83
C ILE A 79 3.15 30.87 0.76
N SER A 80 3.62 30.37 -0.39
CA SER A 80 2.76 29.72 -1.39
C SER A 80 2.13 28.45 -0.81
N ASP A 81 0.93 28.07 -1.28
CA ASP A 81 0.27 26.86 -0.77
C ASP A 81 1.10 25.58 -0.96
N GLU A 82 1.94 25.56 -2.00
CA GLU A 82 2.94 24.52 -2.29
C GLU A 82 4.03 24.43 -1.20
N LEU A 83 4.58 25.56 -0.77
CA LEU A 83 5.62 25.61 0.28
C LEU A 83 5.02 25.36 1.67
N LYS A 84 3.75 25.73 1.91
CA LYS A 84 3.02 25.37 3.14
C LYS A 84 2.88 23.85 3.28
N GLY A 85 2.48 23.18 2.20
CA GLY A 85 2.36 21.72 2.15
C GLY A 85 3.71 21.04 2.36
N LEU A 86 4.76 21.52 1.70
CA LEU A 86 6.10 20.94 1.83
C LEU A 86 6.66 21.04 3.27
N MET A 87 6.52 22.20 3.92
CA MET A 87 7.01 22.38 5.28
C MET A 87 6.22 21.53 6.30
N ALA A 88 4.90 21.39 6.09
CA ALA A 88 4.06 20.52 6.89
C ALA A 88 4.52 19.06 6.83
N LEU A 89 4.88 18.57 5.63
CA LEU A 89 5.36 17.22 5.40
C LEU A 89 6.78 17.00 5.94
N GLN A 90 7.65 18.00 5.79
CA GLN A 90 9.03 17.91 6.25
C GLN A 90 9.11 17.81 7.78
N ASP A 91 8.28 18.58 8.51
CA ASP A 91 8.20 18.50 9.98
C ASP A 91 7.60 17.17 10.47
N GLU A 92 6.64 16.60 9.73
CA GLU A 92 6.07 15.28 10.01
C GLU A 92 7.08 14.14 9.81
N ASN A 93 7.99 14.27 8.84
CA ASN A 93 9.03 13.29 8.54
C ASN A 93 10.29 13.44 9.41
N LEU A 94 10.74 14.67 9.72
CA LEU A 94 11.99 14.92 10.44
C LEU A 94 11.98 14.43 11.89
N LEU A 95 10.80 14.29 12.50
CA LEU A 95 10.64 13.92 13.92
C LEU A 95 10.13 12.47 14.13
N HIS A 96 10.00 11.65 13.07
CA HIS A 96 9.33 10.34 13.15
C HIS A 96 9.91 9.21 12.28
N LYS A 97 9.35 8.01 12.52
CA LYS A 97 9.39 6.86 11.61
C LYS A 97 8.93 7.30 10.20
N PRO A 98 9.65 6.89 9.14
CA PRO A 98 9.26 7.17 7.76
C PRO A 98 7.84 6.66 7.50
N PHE A 99 7.08 7.37 6.65
CA PHE A 99 5.75 6.93 6.21
C PHE A 99 5.76 5.46 5.77
N SER A 100 4.67 4.74 6.04
CA SER A 100 4.50 3.43 5.37
C SER A 100 4.47 3.66 3.85
N PRO A 101 4.96 2.71 3.04
CA PRO A 101 4.88 2.83 1.59
C PRO A 101 3.47 3.13 1.07
N THR A 102 2.41 2.62 1.72
CA THR A 102 1.01 2.87 1.34
C THR A 102 0.53 4.28 1.75
N GLU A 103 0.98 4.79 2.91
CA GLU A 103 0.75 6.18 3.33
C GLU A 103 1.46 7.16 2.39
N ALA A 104 2.72 6.87 2.05
CA ALA A 104 3.52 7.65 1.11
C ALA A 104 2.86 7.71 -0.27
N GLU A 105 2.27 6.61 -0.74
CA GLU A 105 1.53 6.57 -2.00
C GLU A 105 0.31 7.48 -1.98
N THR A 106 -0.47 7.41 -0.90
CA THR A 106 -1.69 8.22 -0.76
C THR A 106 -1.35 9.71 -0.79
N LEU A 107 -0.34 10.12 -0.03
CA LEU A 107 0.15 11.49 -0.03
C LEU A 107 0.69 11.91 -1.40
N TYR A 108 1.41 11.02 -2.09
CA TYR A 108 1.91 11.27 -3.44
C TYR A 108 0.79 11.56 -4.44
N ARG A 109 -0.33 10.83 -4.38
CA ARG A 109 -1.49 11.09 -5.25
C ARG A 109 -2.09 12.47 -5.03
N GLU A 110 -2.28 12.84 -3.77
CA GLU A 110 -2.86 14.14 -3.41
C GLU A 110 -1.94 15.29 -3.85
N LEU A 111 -0.65 15.17 -3.57
CA LEU A 111 0.33 16.19 -3.94
C LEU A 111 0.50 16.31 -5.45
N LYS A 112 0.51 15.18 -6.17
CA LYS A 112 0.51 15.15 -7.63
C LYS A 112 -0.71 15.89 -8.22
N LYS A 113 -1.88 15.76 -7.60
CA LYS A 113 -3.10 16.48 -8.01
C LYS A 113 -2.97 17.99 -7.76
N VAL A 114 -2.58 18.40 -6.56
CA VAL A 114 -2.41 19.82 -6.22
C VAL A 114 -1.37 20.50 -7.12
N LEU A 115 -0.23 19.87 -7.34
CA LEU A 115 0.82 20.39 -8.22
C LEU A 115 0.36 20.47 -9.68
N ALA A 116 -0.47 19.52 -10.14
CA ALA A 116 -1.04 19.57 -11.48
C ALA A 116 -2.04 20.72 -11.65
N GLU A 117 -2.90 20.96 -10.66
CA GLU A 117 -3.86 22.08 -10.64
C GLU A 117 -3.15 23.44 -10.61
N ASP A 118 -2.07 23.55 -9.83
CA ASP A 118 -1.26 24.76 -9.76
C ASP A 118 -0.48 25.02 -11.06
N ALA A 119 0.09 23.97 -11.66
CA ALA A 119 0.73 24.05 -12.98
C ALA A 119 -0.28 24.49 -14.07
N ALA A 120 -1.50 23.97 -14.03
CA ALA A 120 -2.58 24.36 -14.94
C ALA A 120 -2.95 25.84 -14.74
N ARG A 121 -3.13 26.30 -13.50
CA ARG A 121 -3.40 27.72 -13.18
C ARG A 121 -2.29 28.65 -13.68
N ARG A 122 -1.02 28.28 -13.48
CA ARG A 122 0.13 29.06 -13.99
C ARG A 122 0.13 29.10 -15.52
N GLN A 123 -0.16 27.98 -16.19
CA GLN A 123 -0.22 27.91 -17.65
C GLN A 123 -1.38 28.75 -18.23
N GLU A 124 -2.53 28.79 -17.56
CA GLU A 124 -3.64 29.65 -17.94
C GLU A 124 -3.29 31.13 -17.77
N ALA A 125 -2.64 31.51 -16.66
CA ALA A 125 -2.20 32.88 -16.40
C ALA A 125 -1.17 33.39 -17.42
N THR A 126 -0.26 32.52 -17.90
CA THR A 126 0.74 32.90 -18.91
C THR A 126 0.19 32.86 -20.35
N ARG A 127 -0.88 32.08 -20.60
CA ARG A 127 -1.51 31.99 -21.93
C ARG A 127 -2.18 33.29 -22.38
N PHE A 128 -2.62 34.15 -21.45
CA PHE A 128 -3.26 35.43 -21.75
C PHE A 128 -2.30 36.64 -21.81
N GLY A 129 -0.98 36.42 -21.66
CA GLY A 129 0.04 37.48 -21.70
C GLY A 129 0.93 37.49 -22.95
N ALA A 130 0.74 36.56 -23.88
CA ALA A 130 1.49 36.53 -25.14
C ALA A 130 0.85 37.50 -26.14
N ASP A 131 1.35 38.73 -26.20
CA ASP A 131 1.02 39.70 -27.24
C ASP A 131 1.51 39.16 -28.60
N PRO A 132 0.62 38.84 -29.56
CA PRO A 132 1.01 38.28 -30.86
C PRO A 132 1.61 39.35 -31.80
N THR A 133 1.77 40.60 -31.35
CA THR A 133 2.27 41.71 -32.18
C THR A 133 3.66 42.25 -31.80
N ALA A 134 4.38 41.64 -30.86
CA ALA A 134 5.78 41.97 -30.61
C ALA A 134 6.71 41.37 -31.69
N GLY A 135 6.64 41.91 -32.89
CA GLY A 135 7.62 41.71 -33.94
C GLY A 135 8.91 42.48 -33.65
N VAL A 136 10.03 41.80 -33.95
CA VAL A 136 11.38 42.31 -34.26
C VAL A 136 12.14 43.11 -33.19
N GLY A 137 13.10 42.41 -32.56
CA GLY A 137 14.38 42.99 -32.14
C GLY A 137 14.55 43.26 -30.64
N ALA A 138 15.00 42.27 -29.89
CA ALA A 138 15.78 42.47 -28.66
C ALA A 138 16.60 41.21 -28.36
N GLU A 139 17.90 41.31 -28.63
CA GLU A 139 18.91 40.42 -28.09
C GLU A 139 19.00 40.71 -26.59
N ASP A 140 18.66 39.74 -25.73
CA ASP A 140 19.28 39.55 -24.41
C ASP A 140 18.69 38.33 -23.68
N GLY A 141 19.58 37.36 -23.38
CA GLY A 141 19.49 36.52 -22.19
C GLY A 141 18.35 35.50 -22.10
N ALA A 142 18.20 34.61 -23.07
CA ALA A 142 17.63 33.29 -22.79
C ALA A 142 18.65 32.48 -21.96
N ASP A 143 18.73 32.79 -20.67
CA ASP A 143 19.42 31.93 -19.70
C ASP A 143 18.74 30.55 -19.69
N GLU A 144 19.57 29.52 -19.62
CA GLU A 144 19.27 28.10 -19.82
C GLU A 144 18.40 27.53 -18.69
N SER A 145 17.14 27.94 -18.62
CA SER A 145 16.14 27.32 -17.75
C SER A 145 14.83 27.21 -18.50
N SER A 146 14.80 26.27 -19.45
CA SER A 146 13.54 25.75 -19.97
C SER A 146 12.66 25.35 -18.79
N ALA A 147 11.55 26.07 -18.58
CA ALA A 147 10.58 25.72 -17.55
C ALA A 147 10.15 24.26 -17.78
N PRO A 148 10.35 23.35 -16.82
CA PRO A 148 9.99 21.95 -17.02
C PRO A 148 8.47 21.82 -16.88
N SER A 149 7.75 22.24 -17.92
CA SER A 149 6.29 22.25 -17.96
C SER A 149 5.80 20.94 -18.57
N GLY A 150 5.58 19.95 -17.71
CA GLY A 150 4.97 18.69 -18.13
C GLY A 150 4.57 17.82 -16.94
N ALA A 151 3.58 16.94 -17.17
CA ALA A 151 3.08 16.01 -16.15
C ALA A 151 4.17 15.13 -15.53
N GLY A 152 5.30 14.91 -16.22
CA GLY A 152 6.47 14.20 -15.69
C GLY A 152 7.20 14.98 -14.59
N TYR A 153 7.30 16.30 -14.71
CA TYR A 153 7.92 17.16 -13.69
C TYR A 153 7.10 17.16 -12.40
N THR A 154 5.78 17.30 -12.52
CA THR A 154 4.83 17.24 -11.40
C THR A 154 4.93 15.90 -10.62
N ARG A 155 5.07 14.77 -11.33
CA ARG A 155 5.26 13.45 -10.70
C ARG A 155 6.59 13.34 -9.95
N ASN A 156 7.68 13.76 -10.58
CA ASN A 156 9.02 13.71 -9.95
C ASN A 156 9.10 14.64 -8.73
N GLN A 157 8.51 15.83 -8.86
CA GLN A 157 8.41 16.80 -7.78
C GLN A 157 7.61 16.20 -6.63
N ALA A 158 6.37 15.71 -6.88
CA ALA A 158 5.56 15.07 -5.85
C ALA A 158 6.28 13.91 -5.15
N ALA A 159 6.94 13.01 -5.89
CA ALA A 159 7.68 11.89 -5.31
C ALA A 159 8.83 12.36 -4.41
N THR A 160 9.60 13.35 -4.86
CA THR A 160 10.70 13.93 -4.10
C THR A 160 10.22 14.57 -2.80
N LEU A 161 9.08 15.26 -2.83
CA LEU A 161 8.50 15.90 -1.64
C LEU A 161 8.02 14.87 -0.60
N VAL A 162 7.60 13.68 -1.04
CA VAL A 162 7.10 12.62 -0.15
C VAL A 162 8.20 11.74 0.42
N THR A 163 9.09 11.22 -0.43
CA THR A 163 10.09 10.22 -0.03
C THR A 163 11.50 10.79 0.09
N GLY A 164 11.71 12.07 -0.25
CA GLY A 164 13.03 12.68 -0.35
C GLY A 164 13.84 12.25 -1.57
N ALA A 165 13.31 11.37 -2.42
CA ALA A 165 13.97 10.84 -3.60
C ALA A 165 13.01 10.72 -4.79
N ASN A 166 13.53 10.60 -6.01
CA ASN A 166 12.70 10.42 -7.20
C ASN A 166 12.15 8.98 -7.28
N SER A 167 11.16 8.65 -6.45
CA SER A 167 10.56 7.32 -6.31
C SER A 167 9.16 7.20 -6.91
N HIS A 168 8.83 8.03 -7.93
CA HIS A 168 7.48 8.07 -8.52
C HIS A 168 7.02 6.70 -9.05
N GLN A 169 7.91 5.92 -9.68
CA GLN A 169 7.56 4.59 -10.22
C GLN A 169 7.16 3.61 -9.12
N ARG A 170 7.85 3.65 -7.98
CA ARG A 170 7.52 2.81 -6.81
C ARG A 170 6.13 3.16 -6.28
N LEU A 171 5.86 4.46 -6.12
CA LEU A 171 4.57 4.96 -5.62
C LEU A 171 3.44 4.64 -6.60
N GLU A 172 3.64 4.83 -7.90
CA GLU A 172 2.63 4.47 -8.91
C GLU A 172 2.32 2.97 -8.95
N ARG A 173 3.31 2.10 -8.70
CA ARG A 173 3.07 0.64 -8.57
C ARG A 173 2.23 0.31 -7.35
N ILE A 174 2.53 0.90 -6.18
CA ILE A 174 1.74 0.72 -4.96
C ILE A 174 0.30 1.22 -5.21
N GLY A 175 0.16 2.37 -5.86
CA GLY A 175 -1.15 2.92 -6.20
C GLY A 175 -1.94 2.01 -7.11
N ARG A 176 -1.29 1.39 -8.10
CA ARG A 176 -1.94 0.42 -8.98
C ARG A 176 -2.47 -0.78 -8.20
N ILE A 177 -1.70 -1.31 -7.24
CA ILE A 177 -2.14 -2.42 -6.36
C ILE A 177 -3.36 -1.97 -5.54
N LYS A 178 -3.32 -0.75 -4.99
CA LYS A 178 -4.44 -0.16 -4.25
C LYS A 178 -5.70 -0.02 -5.11
N ASP A 179 -5.56 0.44 -6.36
CA ASP A 179 -6.69 0.49 -7.29
C ASP A 179 -7.27 -0.91 -7.56
N ILE A 180 -6.45 -1.97 -7.56
CA ILE A 180 -6.93 -3.36 -7.69
C ILE A 180 -7.72 -3.79 -6.45
N ALA A 181 -7.22 -3.47 -5.26
CA ALA A 181 -7.86 -3.81 -4.00
C ALA A 181 -9.22 -3.10 -3.84
N ASP A 182 -9.29 -1.83 -4.25
CA ASP A 182 -10.47 -0.97 -4.09
C ASP A 182 -11.51 -1.11 -5.21
N ASP A 183 -11.22 -1.81 -6.32
CA ASP A 183 -12.13 -1.94 -7.47
C ASP A 183 -13.22 -3.00 -7.23
N PRO A 184 -14.49 -2.59 -6.99
CA PRO A 184 -15.56 -3.53 -6.67
C PRO A 184 -15.96 -4.43 -7.84
N THR A 185 -15.55 -4.10 -9.07
CA THR A 185 -15.89 -4.87 -10.26
C THR A 185 -15.01 -6.10 -10.44
N ARG A 186 -13.90 -6.19 -9.70
CA ARG A 186 -12.96 -7.31 -9.76
C ARG A 186 -13.35 -8.46 -8.81
N PRO A 187 -12.95 -9.71 -9.13
CA PRO A 187 -13.21 -10.86 -8.27
C PRO A 187 -12.63 -10.68 -6.86
N ALA A 188 -13.35 -11.16 -5.84
CA ALA A 188 -12.98 -10.97 -4.43
C ALA A 188 -11.57 -11.50 -4.11
N HIS A 189 -11.21 -12.68 -4.63
CA HIS A 189 -9.87 -13.25 -4.44
C HIS A 189 -8.74 -12.34 -4.97
N VAL A 190 -8.95 -11.64 -6.11
CA VAL A 190 -7.95 -10.71 -6.66
C VAL A 190 -7.81 -9.49 -5.76
N ARG A 191 -8.92 -8.96 -5.24
CA ARG A 191 -8.91 -7.83 -4.30
C ARG A 191 -8.22 -8.20 -2.99
N GLN A 192 -8.49 -9.40 -2.47
CA GLN A 192 -7.88 -9.89 -1.24
C GLN A 192 -6.36 -10.03 -1.39
N VAL A 193 -5.88 -10.67 -2.47
CA VAL A 193 -4.45 -10.79 -2.74
C VAL A 193 -3.79 -9.41 -2.90
N ALA A 194 -4.49 -8.44 -3.51
CA ALA A 194 -3.99 -7.07 -3.61
C ALA A 194 -3.92 -6.37 -2.24
N SER A 195 -4.89 -6.58 -1.34
CA SER A 195 -4.86 -6.06 0.03
C SER A 195 -3.71 -6.65 0.84
N GLU A 196 -3.56 -7.98 0.83
CA GLU A 196 -2.46 -8.68 1.51
C GLU A 196 -1.09 -8.25 0.97
N ALA A 197 -0.99 -7.99 -0.33
CA ALA A 197 0.21 -7.45 -0.96
C ALA A 197 0.57 -6.04 -0.46
N LEU A 198 -0.41 -5.17 -0.19
CA LEU A 198 -0.18 -3.87 0.41
C LEU A 198 0.34 -4.01 1.85
N ASP A 199 -0.25 -4.91 2.63
CA ASP A 199 0.21 -5.20 3.99
C ASP A 199 1.66 -5.71 3.99
N GLN A 200 2.00 -6.65 3.10
CA GLN A 200 3.38 -7.13 2.93
C GLN A 200 4.35 -6.00 2.57
N ILE A 201 3.95 -5.10 1.66
CA ILE A 201 4.77 -3.95 1.26
C ILE A 201 5.00 -3.02 2.47
N ASP A 202 3.98 -2.79 3.29
CA ASP A 202 4.10 -1.97 4.49
C ASP A 202 5.03 -2.60 5.55
N HIS A 203 5.15 -3.93 5.55
CA HIS A 203 6.11 -4.68 6.37
C HIS A 203 7.47 -4.91 5.69
N GLY A 204 7.76 -4.24 4.57
CA GLY A 204 9.09 -4.22 3.95
C GLY A 204 9.29 -5.17 2.77
N ALA A 205 8.24 -5.81 2.26
CA ALA A 205 8.34 -6.65 1.07
C ALA A 205 8.75 -5.85 -0.19
N PRO A 206 9.46 -6.48 -1.15
CA PRO A 206 9.87 -5.84 -2.39
C PRO A 206 8.65 -5.45 -3.25
N VAL A 207 8.56 -4.16 -3.60
CA VAL A 207 7.42 -3.62 -4.36
C VAL A 207 7.35 -4.15 -5.79
N SER A 208 8.48 -4.37 -6.49
CA SER A 208 8.46 -4.80 -7.91
C SER A 208 7.85 -6.19 -8.08
N SER A 209 8.37 -7.18 -7.36
CA SER A 209 7.90 -8.57 -7.48
C SER A 209 6.48 -8.73 -6.94
N THR A 210 6.14 -8.01 -5.86
CA THR A 210 4.78 -7.99 -5.33
C THR A 210 3.81 -7.37 -6.34
N TYR A 211 4.18 -6.27 -6.98
CA TYR A 211 3.42 -5.66 -8.07
C TYR A 211 3.24 -6.60 -9.25
N GLU A 212 4.30 -7.23 -9.73
CA GLU A 212 4.26 -8.17 -10.86
C GLU A 212 3.29 -9.32 -10.58
N ARG A 213 3.35 -9.92 -9.38
CA ARG A 213 2.44 -11.00 -8.95
C ARG A 213 0.98 -10.57 -8.98
N VAL A 214 0.65 -9.42 -8.39
CA VAL A 214 -0.73 -8.91 -8.35
C VAL A 214 -1.24 -8.56 -9.75
N MET A 215 -0.40 -7.97 -10.60
CA MET A 215 -0.77 -7.65 -11.98
C MET A 215 -0.99 -8.90 -12.84
N ASP A 216 -0.18 -9.94 -12.66
CA ASP A 216 -0.35 -11.20 -13.39
C ASP A 216 -1.62 -11.92 -12.97
N LEU A 217 -1.93 -11.95 -11.66
CA LEU A 217 -3.20 -12.48 -11.16
C LEU A 217 -4.39 -11.70 -11.72
N ALA A 218 -4.35 -10.37 -11.68
CA ALA A 218 -5.41 -9.54 -12.24
C ALA A 218 -5.59 -9.78 -13.75
N ARG A 219 -4.49 -9.93 -14.50
CA ARG A 219 -4.55 -10.23 -15.93
C ARG A 219 -5.17 -11.61 -16.21
N GLN A 220 -4.88 -12.60 -15.39
CA GLN A 220 -5.47 -13.94 -15.51
C GLN A 220 -6.97 -13.90 -15.25
N ALA A 221 -7.40 -13.17 -14.20
CA ALA A 221 -8.81 -12.97 -13.90
C ALA A 221 -9.55 -12.22 -15.01
N ASP A 222 -8.91 -11.21 -15.63
CA ASP A 222 -9.48 -10.49 -16.78
C ASP A 222 -9.57 -11.37 -18.05
N ALA A 223 -8.63 -12.30 -18.24
CA ALA A 223 -8.53 -13.15 -19.43
C ALA A 223 -9.50 -14.33 -19.43
N ASP A 224 -9.90 -14.82 -18.26
CA ASP A 224 -10.89 -15.89 -18.13
C ASP A 224 -12.02 -15.48 -17.16
N PRO A 225 -13.03 -14.72 -17.64
CA PRO A 225 -14.20 -14.35 -16.85
C PRO A 225 -15.08 -15.55 -16.47
N SER A 226 -14.75 -16.75 -16.97
CA SER A 226 -15.49 -17.99 -16.75
C SER A 226 -14.90 -18.87 -15.63
N LEU A 227 -13.76 -18.47 -15.05
CA LEU A 227 -13.34 -19.01 -13.77
C LEU A 227 -14.45 -18.71 -12.76
N PRO A 228 -15.08 -19.73 -12.16
CA PRO A 228 -16.20 -19.52 -11.27
C PRO A 228 -15.73 -18.61 -10.14
N ASP A 229 -16.55 -17.62 -9.81
CA ASP A 229 -16.46 -16.95 -8.52
C ASP A 229 -16.57 -18.05 -7.45
N LEU A 230 -15.41 -18.49 -6.95
CA LEU A 230 -15.29 -19.56 -5.97
C LEU A 230 -16.07 -19.21 -4.71
N ASP A 231 -16.24 -17.92 -4.44
CA ASP A 231 -17.05 -17.40 -3.34
C ASP A 231 -18.54 -17.43 -3.68
N ALA A 232 -18.98 -17.15 -4.92
CA ALA A 232 -20.37 -17.39 -5.32
C ALA A 232 -20.74 -18.89 -5.23
N LEU A 233 -19.81 -19.78 -5.61
CA LEU A 233 -19.98 -21.22 -5.45
C LEU A 233 -19.95 -21.65 -3.97
N ALA A 234 -19.13 -21.03 -3.14
CA ALA A 234 -19.07 -21.28 -1.70
C ALA A 234 -20.32 -20.76 -0.98
N GLU A 235 -20.81 -19.56 -1.32
CA GLU A 235 -22.07 -19.00 -0.84
C GLU A 235 -23.27 -19.83 -1.31
N GLU A 236 -23.27 -20.31 -2.56
CA GLU A 236 -24.32 -21.18 -3.07
C GLU A 236 -24.28 -22.57 -2.39
N ALA A 237 -23.09 -23.09 -2.08
CA ALA A 237 -22.93 -24.30 -1.29
C ALA A 237 -23.43 -24.13 0.15
N LEU A 238 -23.13 -22.99 0.80
CA LEU A 238 -23.63 -22.63 2.14
C LEU A 238 -25.16 -22.44 2.16
N LYS A 239 -25.74 -21.83 1.11
CA LYS A 239 -27.20 -21.74 0.92
C LYS A 239 -27.85 -23.12 0.73
N ARG A 240 -27.17 -24.05 0.03
CA ARG A 240 -27.66 -25.44 -0.13
C ARG A 240 -27.59 -26.26 1.17
N ILE A 241 -26.69 -25.94 2.09
CA ILE A 241 -26.58 -26.60 3.40
C ILE A 241 -27.62 -26.07 4.39
N SER A 242 -27.98 -24.78 4.30
CA SER A 242 -28.93 -24.12 5.21
C SER A 242 -30.41 -24.25 4.82
N ALA A 243 -30.72 -24.69 3.60
CA ALA A 243 -32.11 -24.92 3.19
C ALA A 243 -32.67 -26.26 3.74
N PRO A 244 -33.92 -26.29 4.26
CA PRO A 244 -34.53 -27.53 4.72
C PRO A 244 -34.80 -28.48 3.54
N ARG A 245 -34.14 -29.65 3.55
CA ARG A 245 -34.26 -30.68 2.51
C ARG A 245 -35.67 -31.27 2.46
N THR A 246 -36.49 -30.84 1.50
CA THR A 246 -37.66 -31.63 1.08
C THR A 246 -37.20 -32.82 0.26
N ARG A 247 -37.50 -34.00 0.80
CA ARG A 247 -37.24 -35.33 0.21
C ARG A 247 -37.77 -35.38 -1.24
N ARG A 248 -36.87 -35.51 -2.21
CA ARG A 248 -37.21 -35.93 -3.58
C ARG A 248 -36.38 -37.15 -3.96
N THR A 249 -37.10 -38.13 -4.47
CA THR A 249 -36.65 -39.46 -4.88
C THR A 249 -35.68 -39.40 -6.05
N ASN A 250 -34.53 -40.07 -5.90
CA ASN A 250 -33.53 -40.30 -6.94
C ASN A 250 -34.14 -41.05 -8.14
N PRO A 251 -33.84 -40.67 -9.39
CA PRO A 251 -33.57 -41.66 -10.42
C PRO A 251 -32.13 -42.16 -10.26
N SER A 252 -31.98 -43.46 -10.37
CA SER A 252 -30.74 -44.21 -10.26
C SER A 252 -29.62 -43.68 -11.15
N GLY A 253 -28.56 -43.20 -10.52
CA GLY A 253 -27.24 -43.01 -11.10
C GLY A 253 -26.26 -42.86 -9.94
N THR A 254 -25.39 -43.85 -9.75
CA THR A 254 -24.35 -43.83 -8.71
C THR A 254 -23.54 -42.53 -8.89
N PRO A 255 -23.43 -41.65 -7.87
CA PRO A 255 -22.61 -40.46 -8.00
C PRO A 255 -21.16 -40.92 -8.02
N ARG A 256 -20.53 -40.87 -9.19
CA ARG A 256 -19.06 -40.97 -9.29
C ARG A 256 -18.52 -39.80 -8.47
N LYS A 257 -17.73 -40.10 -7.43
CA LYS A 257 -16.90 -39.09 -6.75
C LYS A 257 -16.20 -38.31 -7.87
N SER A 258 -16.29 -36.98 -7.84
CA SER A 258 -15.59 -36.13 -8.79
C SER A 258 -14.09 -36.31 -8.55
N GLU A 259 -13.50 -37.32 -9.19
CA GLU A 259 -12.08 -37.58 -9.18
C GLU A 259 -11.42 -36.41 -9.91
N TRP A 260 -10.61 -35.65 -9.18
CA TRP A 260 -9.82 -34.57 -9.75
C TRP A 260 -8.94 -35.14 -10.87
N SER A 261 -8.78 -34.38 -11.95
CA SER A 261 -8.02 -34.86 -13.11
C SER A 261 -6.56 -35.14 -12.73
N THR A 262 -5.90 -36.09 -13.41
CA THR A 262 -4.46 -36.35 -13.23
C THR A 262 -3.62 -35.09 -13.44
N ARG A 263 -4.07 -34.17 -14.30
CA ARG A 263 -3.42 -32.88 -14.54
C ARG A 263 -3.53 -31.95 -13.33
N SER A 264 -4.68 -31.91 -12.67
CA SER A 264 -4.91 -31.16 -11.43
C SER A 264 -4.03 -31.70 -10.29
N PHE A 265 -3.85 -33.03 -10.23
CA PHE A 265 -2.95 -33.67 -9.27
C PHE A 265 -1.48 -33.26 -9.50
N VAL A 266 -0.98 -33.27 -10.74
CA VAL A 266 0.41 -32.87 -11.06
C VAL A 266 0.68 -31.40 -10.74
N LEU A 267 -0.28 -30.50 -11.00
CA LEU A 267 -0.14 -29.08 -10.66
C LEU A 267 0.04 -28.89 -9.15
N MET A 268 -0.80 -29.54 -8.34
CA MET A 268 -0.66 -29.50 -6.88
C MET A 268 0.70 -29.97 -6.38
N TRP A 269 1.27 -31.01 -6.96
CA TRP A 269 2.61 -31.50 -6.58
C TRP A 269 3.73 -30.57 -7.01
N THR A 270 3.55 -29.83 -8.10
CA THR A 270 4.54 -28.88 -8.58
C THR A 270 4.61 -27.67 -7.66
N ASP A 271 3.46 -27.20 -7.16
CA ASP A 271 3.39 -26.09 -6.21
C ASP A 271 3.93 -26.48 -4.82
N LEU A 272 3.85 -27.76 -4.46
CA LEU A 272 4.43 -28.34 -3.25
C LEU A 272 5.89 -28.80 -3.45
N ASP A 273 6.56 -28.48 -4.55
CA ASP A 273 7.97 -28.85 -4.69
C ASP A 273 8.87 -27.85 -3.92
N GLY A 274 9.70 -28.37 -3.01
CA GLY A 274 10.71 -27.58 -2.30
C GLY A 274 10.21 -26.66 -1.18
N TRP A 275 8.90 -26.62 -0.88
CA TRP A 275 8.36 -25.71 0.15
C TRP A 275 8.99 -25.92 1.54
N TRP A 276 9.34 -27.16 1.89
CA TRP A 276 9.97 -27.51 3.16
C TRP A 276 11.38 -26.90 3.33
N THR A 277 12.02 -26.46 2.25
CA THR A 277 13.35 -25.82 2.33
C THR A 277 13.30 -24.41 2.95
N HIS A 278 12.10 -23.85 3.11
CA HIS A 278 11.88 -22.56 3.74
C HIS A 278 11.71 -22.64 5.26
N TYR A 279 11.72 -23.84 5.84
CA TYR A 279 11.49 -24.07 7.27
C TYR A 279 12.64 -24.89 7.88
N ASP A 280 13.03 -24.56 9.11
CA ASP A 280 13.96 -25.38 9.89
C ASP A 280 13.18 -26.48 10.61
N ALA A 281 13.52 -27.74 10.32
CA ALA A 281 12.86 -28.89 10.93
C ALA A 281 13.02 -28.95 12.46
N ALA A 282 14.12 -28.43 13.00
CA ALA A 282 14.34 -28.39 14.44
C ALA A 282 13.46 -27.33 15.13
N GLU A 283 13.22 -26.20 14.46
CA GLU A 283 12.33 -25.14 14.92
C GLU A 283 10.86 -25.58 14.84
N ILE A 284 10.44 -26.13 13.70
CA ILE A 284 9.10 -26.70 13.50
C ILE A 284 8.81 -27.79 14.55
N GLY A 285 9.74 -28.72 14.78
CA GLY A 285 9.55 -29.78 15.77
C GLY A 285 9.48 -29.29 17.22
N ALA A 286 10.09 -28.14 17.54
CA ALA A 286 10.07 -27.57 18.89
C ALA A 286 8.85 -26.67 19.13
N ASP A 287 8.38 -25.96 18.10
CA ASP A 287 7.39 -24.90 18.21
C ASP A 287 5.96 -25.34 17.88
N LEU A 288 5.77 -26.48 17.20
CA LEU A 288 4.43 -27.04 16.99
C LEU A 288 3.86 -27.55 18.31
N ASN A 289 2.58 -27.27 18.54
CA ASN A 289 1.84 -27.92 19.61
C ASN A 289 1.51 -29.38 19.24
N ASP A 290 1.22 -30.20 20.25
CA ASP A 290 0.95 -31.64 20.08
C ASP A 290 -0.17 -31.93 19.05
N GLY A 291 -1.21 -31.10 19.00
CA GLY A 291 -2.33 -31.30 18.06
C GLY A 291 -1.98 -31.01 16.60
N ASP A 292 -1.19 -29.97 16.36
CA ASP A 292 -0.69 -29.65 15.02
C ASP A 292 0.37 -30.68 14.57
N TRP A 293 1.16 -31.21 15.51
CA TRP A 293 2.11 -32.29 15.25
C TRP A 293 1.39 -33.59 14.87
N GLU A 294 0.38 -34.00 15.64
CA GLU A 294 -0.46 -35.17 15.34
C GLU A 294 -1.17 -35.04 13.98
N LEU A 295 -1.63 -33.83 13.63
CA LEU A 295 -2.23 -33.55 12.33
C LEU A 295 -1.22 -33.74 11.19
N LEU A 296 0.00 -33.23 11.35
CA LEU A 296 1.08 -33.38 10.37
C LEU A 296 1.46 -34.86 10.17
N GLU A 297 1.67 -35.61 11.26
CA GLU A 297 1.99 -37.04 11.18
C GLU A 297 0.86 -37.85 10.53
N ARG A 298 -0.40 -37.54 10.83
CA ARG A 298 -1.55 -38.21 10.22
C ARG A 298 -1.60 -37.96 8.71
N ILE A 299 -1.45 -36.70 8.29
CA ILE A 299 -1.46 -36.34 6.85
C ILE A 299 -0.30 -37.01 6.13
N TYR A 300 0.89 -37.00 6.72
CA TYR A 300 2.06 -37.68 6.17
C TYR A 300 1.82 -39.18 6.00
N GLY A 301 1.25 -39.84 7.01
CA GLY A 301 0.91 -41.27 6.94
C GLY A 301 -0.14 -41.60 5.88
N GLU A 302 -1.19 -40.77 5.75
CA GLU A 302 -2.21 -40.93 4.70
C GLU A 302 -1.61 -40.75 3.30
N LEU A 303 -0.70 -39.78 3.15
CA LEU A 303 -0.01 -39.52 1.90
C LEU A 303 0.95 -40.65 1.52
N ASP A 304 1.75 -41.15 2.46
CA ASP A 304 2.63 -42.30 2.25
C ASP A 304 1.84 -43.53 1.79
N ALA A 305 0.75 -43.85 2.49
CA ALA A 305 -0.14 -44.94 2.12
C ALA A 305 -0.72 -44.79 0.70
N PHE A 306 -1.08 -43.56 0.31
CA PHE A 306 -1.55 -43.26 -1.04
C PHE A 306 -0.45 -43.44 -2.09
N VAL A 307 0.77 -42.96 -1.84
CA VAL A 307 1.92 -43.10 -2.75
C VAL A 307 2.29 -44.57 -2.91
N GLU A 308 2.28 -45.37 -1.84
CA GLU A 308 2.50 -46.82 -1.90
C GLU A 308 1.44 -47.53 -2.75
N ALA A 309 0.16 -47.16 -2.59
CA ALA A 309 -0.92 -47.70 -3.41
C ALA A 309 -0.73 -47.32 -4.90
N ALA A 310 -0.34 -46.08 -5.19
CA ALA A 310 -0.03 -45.63 -6.54
C ALA A 310 1.19 -46.35 -7.15
N ARG A 311 2.23 -46.63 -6.34
CA ARG A 311 3.41 -47.39 -6.76
C ARG A 311 3.05 -48.82 -7.15
N ARG A 312 2.28 -49.52 -6.33
CA ARG A 312 1.78 -50.87 -6.65
C ARG A 312 0.92 -50.89 -7.93
N ALA A 313 0.09 -49.88 -8.11
CA ALA A 313 -0.73 -49.73 -9.32
C ALA A 313 0.13 -49.45 -10.58
N ARG A 314 1.26 -48.75 -10.43
CA ARG A 314 2.21 -48.49 -11.51
C ARG A 314 3.00 -49.74 -11.90
N GLU A 315 3.47 -50.50 -10.91
CA GLU A 315 4.24 -51.74 -11.10
C GLU A 315 3.39 -52.84 -11.77
N SER A 316 2.12 -52.96 -11.37
CA SER A 316 1.17 -53.90 -11.99
C SER A 316 0.78 -53.54 -13.43
N LYS A 317 1.12 -52.34 -13.92
CA LYS A 317 0.89 -51.89 -15.29
C LYS A 317 2.08 -52.16 -16.23
N VAL A 318 3.23 -52.56 -15.69
CA VAL A 318 4.39 -52.99 -16.49
C VAL A 318 4.17 -54.45 -16.90
N PRO A 319 4.07 -54.78 -18.21
CA PRO A 319 3.90 -56.17 -18.63
C PRO A 319 5.14 -56.98 -18.26
N ALA A 320 4.93 -58.12 -17.59
CA ALA A 320 5.94 -59.16 -17.42
C ALA A 320 6.35 -59.68 -18.82
N GLY A 321 7.42 -59.13 -19.37
CA GLY A 321 7.74 -59.32 -20.79
C GLY A 321 9.18 -59.03 -21.16
N THR A 322 10.15 -59.37 -20.31
CA THR A 322 11.52 -59.65 -20.77
C THR A 322 12.21 -60.68 -19.87
N ALA A 323 11.69 -61.90 -19.88
CA ALA A 323 12.44 -63.08 -19.46
C ALA A 323 12.19 -64.19 -20.49
N ALA A 324 13.10 -64.29 -21.47
CA ALA A 324 13.51 -65.51 -22.18
C ALA A 324 14.20 -65.14 -23.50
N SER A 325 15.54 -65.20 -23.49
CA SER A 325 16.42 -65.90 -24.44
C SER A 325 17.78 -65.21 -24.52
#